data_AF-A0A7C6BQX6-F1
#
_entry.id   AF-A0A7C6BQX6-F1
#
_cell.length_a   1.000
_cell.length_b   1.000
_cell.length_c   1.000
_cell.angle_alpha   90.00
_cell.angle_beta   90.00
_cell.angle_gamma   90.00
#
_symmetry.space_group_name_H-M   'P 1'
#
loop_
_entity.id
_entity.type
_entity.pdbx_description
1 polymer ?
#
loop_
_entity_poly.entity_id
_entity_poly.type
_entity_poly.pdbx_seq_one_letter_code
_entity_poly.pdbx_strand_id
1 'polypeptide(L)'
;MLLVDNKPVDVSALMQEYPAGSIQHKALEIMQDSEETLRYNSLDELKFELKLRSAIVRAAEELNRSGMRFAVFSKSYANPDYWTRRSDGGFLLKTGVNASDAIRDIFKNGQLYGTECATAMPIVYFKALLDVFGDEAFNQMFRTIYLMNWHYLPPELSATGRMQAAKTYLPGDRRYIANPDVDPQTPEWQGENVIDLGNGLYYGHGMGRRTVEEVIKALNLNRFPGAQREAYLMDSVGRPDFRRLFREYQRRRTPQVLYQWVS
;
A
#
# COMPACT_ATOMS: atom_id res chain seq x y z
N MET A 1 -14.28 -2.85 -19.57
CA MET A 1 -13.53 -2.63 -20.85
C MET A 1 -12.21 -1.91 -20.58
N LEU A 2 -11.08 -2.47 -21.02
CA LEU A 2 -9.75 -1.87 -20.86
C LEU A 2 -9.31 -1.11 -22.12
N LEU A 3 -8.96 0.17 -21.96
CA LEU A 3 -8.53 1.05 -23.05
C LEU A 3 -7.14 1.61 -22.79
N VAL A 4 -6.28 1.56 -23.82
CA VAL A 4 -4.98 2.24 -23.88
C VAL A 4 -4.99 3.17 -25.08
N ASP A 5 -4.62 4.44 -24.90
CA ASP A 5 -4.69 5.46 -25.97
C ASP A 5 -6.10 5.49 -26.62
N ASN A 6 -7.13 5.38 -25.78
CA ASN A 6 -8.55 5.27 -26.17
C ASN A 6 -8.90 4.09 -27.11
N LYS A 7 -8.01 3.12 -27.28
CA LYS A 7 -8.24 1.91 -28.08
C LYS A 7 -8.38 0.69 -27.17
N PRO A 8 -9.29 -0.25 -27.48
CA PRO A 8 -9.36 -1.53 -26.79
C PRO A 8 -8.02 -2.26 -26.83
N VAL A 9 -7.63 -2.83 -25.69
CA VAL A 9 -6.45 -3.69 -25.59
C VAL A 9 -6.87 -5.14 -25.73
N ASP A 10 -6.10 -5.93 -26.47
CA ASP A 10 -6.20 -7.39 -26.41
C ASP A 10 -5.62 -7.87 -25.07
N VAL A 11 -6.50 -7.98 -24.07
CA VAL A 11 -6.11 -8.38 -22.71
C VAL A 11 -5.58 -9.82 -22.71
N SER A 12 -6.12 -10.69 -23.56
CA SER A 12 -5.70 -12.09 -23.67
C SER A 12 -4.25 -12.21 -24.14
N ALA A 13 -3.85 -11.41 -25.14
CA ALA A 13 -2.45 -11.33 -25.57
C ALA A 13 -1.55 -10.74 -24.47
N LEU A 14 -1.99 -9.68 -23.78
CA LEU A 14 -1.22 -9.05 -22.71
C LEU A 14 -1.01 -9.98 -21.50
N MET A 15 -2.00 -10.82 -21.17
CA MET A 15 -1.89 -11.79 -20.07
C MET A 15 -0.80 -12.84 -20.32
N GLN A 16 -0.49 -13.16 -21.58
CA GLN A 16 0.58 -14.12 -21.92
C GLN A 16 1.98 -13.60 -21.56
N GLU A 17 2.15 -12.28 -21.36
CA GLU A 17 3.41 -11.70 -20.87
C GLU A 17 3.67 -11.99 -19.38
N TYR A 18 2.65 -12.43 -18.63
CA TYR A 18 2.74 -12.64 -17.19
C TYR A 18 2.43 -14.09 -16.82
N PRO A 19 3.23 -14.73 -15.93
CA PRO A 19 2.96 -16.08 -15.48
C PRO A 19 1.53 -16.23 -14.93
N ALA A 20 0.88 -17.36 -15.23
CA ALA A 20 -0.43 -17.69 -14.68
C ALA A 20 -0.40 -17.64 -13.14
N GLY A 21 -1.43 -17.06 -12.54
CA GLY A 21 -1.52 -16.87 -11.08
C GLY A 21 -0.63 -15.76 -10.51
N SER A 22 0.17 -15.06 -11.33
CA SER A 22 0.86 -13.84 -10.87
C SER A 22 -0.15 -12.72 -10.58
N ILE A 23 0.27 -11.76 -9.75
CA ILE A 23 -0.56 -10.59 -9.39
C ILE A 23 -0.96 -9.78 -10.63
N GLN A 24 -0.05 -9.64 -11.59
CA GLN A 24 -0.31 -8.95 -12.85
C GLN A 24 -1.35 -9.69 -13.69
N HIS A 25 -1.21 -11.01 -13.82
CA HIS A 25 -2.17 -11.84 -14.54
C HIS A 25 -3.56 -11.75 -13.89
N LYS A 26 -3.64 -11.89 -12.56
CA LYS A 26 -4.89 -11.78 -11.80
C LYS A 26 -5.54 -10.41 -11.94
N ALA A 27 -4.75 -9.34 -11.91
CA ALA A 27 -5.27 -7.99 -12.12
C ALA A 27 -5.85 -7.86 -13.54
N LEU A 28 -5.18 -8.39 -14.57
CA LEU A 28 -5.68 -8.35 -15.94
C LEU A 28 -6.97 -9.16 -16.14
N GLU A 29 -7.11 -10.33 -15.52
CA GLU A 29 -8.38 -11.09 -15.49
C GLU A 29 -9.51 -10.22 -14.95
N ILE A 30 -9.32 -9.60 -13.78
CA ILE A 30 -10.34 -8.76 -13.15
C ILE A 30 -10.63 -7.51 -14.00
N MET A 31 -9.62 -6.92 -14.64
CA MET A 31 -9.80 -5.77 -15.53
C MET A 31 -10.58 -6.14 -16.81
N GLN A 32 -10.41 -7.37 -17.31
CA GLN A 32 -11.14 -7.89 -18.47
C GLN A 32 -12.64 -8.04 -18.17
N ASP A 33 -12.94 -8.59 -16.99
CA ASP A 33 -14.32 -8.86 -16.54
C ASP A 33 -15.00 -7.64 -15.91
N SER A 34 -14.28 -6.54 -15.74
CA SER A 34 -14.80 -5.31 -15.14
C SER A 34 -15.87 -4.64 -16.01
N GLU A 35 -16.99 -4.31 -15.38
CA GLU A 35 -18.06 -3.46 -15.92
C GLU A 35 -17.62 -1.99 -16.09
N GLU A 36 -16.52 -1.57 -15.45
CA GLU A 36 -15.98 -0.23 -15.57
C GLU A 36 -15.14 -0.08 -16.85
N THR A 37 -15.08 1.14 -17.38
CA THR A 37 -14.11 1.46 -18.43
C THR A 37 -12.81 1.93 -17.79
N LEU A 38 -11.79 1.08 -17.81
CA LEU A 38 -10.46 1.36 -17.28
C LEU A 38 -9.61 1.97 -18.40
N ARG A 39 -9.05 3.16 -18.17
CA ARG A 39 -8.34 3.94 -19.20
C ARG A 39 -6.90 4.23 -18.81
N TYR A 40 -5.99 4.05 -19.75
CA TYR A 40 -4.57 4.35 -19.62
C TYR A 40 -4.10 5.17 -20.83
N ASN A 41 -3.16 6.10 -20.62
CA ASN A 41 -2.65 6.93 -21.73
C ASN A 41 -1.64 6.16 -22.60
N SER A 42 -1.00 5.13 -22.06
CA SER A 42 -0.03 4.29 -22.76
C SER A 42 0.01 2.88 -22.20
N LEU A 43 0.56 1.94 -22.97
CA LEU A 43 0.75 0.56 -22.50
C LEU A 43 1.74 0.52 -21.33
N ASP A 44 2.76 1.39 -21.34
CA ASP A 44 3.74 1.50 -20.25
C ASP A 44 3.11 1.98 -18.93
N GLU A 45 2.09 2.86 -18.99
CA GLU A 45 1.33 3.28 -17.81
C GLU A 45 0.60 2.09 -17.17
N LEU A 46 -0.06 1.27 -18.00
CA LEU A 46 -0.72 0.04 -17.56
C LEU A 46 0.28 -0.96 -16.98
N LYS A 47 1.39 -1.24 -17.69
CA LYS A 47 2.44 -2.16 -17.22
C LYS A 47 3.09 -1.65 -15.92
N PHE A 48 3.23 -0.34 -15.76
CA PHE A 48 3.70 0.26 -14.51
C PHE A 48 2.74 0.02 -13.35
N GLU A 49 1.42 0.23 -13.53
CA GLU A 49 0.43 -0.08 -12.49
C GLU A 49 0.49 -1.56 -12.09
N LEU A 50 0.50 -2.47 -13.06
CA LEU A 50 0.59 -3.91 -12.81
C LEU A 50 1.86 -4.27 -12.03
N LYS A 51 3.01 -3.70 -12.41
CA LYS A 51 4.29 -3.87 -11.70
C LYS A 51 4.20 -3.35 -10.26
N LEU A 52 3.63 -2.17 -10.04
CA LEU A 52 3.53 -1.59 -8.71
C LEU A 52 2.54 -2.36 -7.82
N ARG A 53 1.41 -2.83 -8.35
CA ARG A 53 0.47 -3.70 -7.61
C ARG A 53 1.15 -4.98 -7.14
N SER A 54 1.91 -5.63 -8.01
CA SER A 54 2.70 -6.81 -7.65
C SER A 54 3.71 -6.51 -6.54
N ALA A 55 4.39 -5.36 -6.61
CA ALA A 55 5.31 -4.91 -5.56
C ALA A 55 4.60 -4.60 -4.22
N ILE A 56 3.39 -4.03 -4.25
CA ILE A 56 2.57 -3.76 -3.05
C ILE A 56 2.20 -5.08 -2.36
N VAL A 57 1.69 -6.06 -3.12
CA VAL A 57 1.33 -7.38 -2.56
C VAL A 57 2.55 -8.07 -1.97
N ARG A 58 3.68 -8.05 -2.70
CA ARG A 58 4.94 -8.62 -2.20
C ARG A 58 5.42 -7.91 -0.93
N ALA A 59 5.34 -6.58 -0.86
CA ALA A 59 5.70 -5.83 0.34
C ALA A 59 4.77 -6.16 1.52
N ALA A 60 3.46 -6.31 1.32
CA ALA A 60 2.55 -6.72 2.38
C ALA A 60 2.93 -8.11 2.94
N GLU A 61 3.23 -9.05 2.06
CA GLU A 61 3.71 -10.40 2.42
C GLU A 61 5.08 -10.39 3.14
N GLU A 62 6.01 -9.55 2.69
CA GLU A 62 7.31 -9.37 3.35
C GLU A 62 7.14 -8.76 4.75
N LEU A 63 6.27 -7.75 4.90
CA LEU A 63 6.01 -7.12 6.20
C LEU A 63 5.35 -8.10 7.17
N ASN A 64 4.40 -8.90 6.70
CA ASN A 64 3.76 -9.97 7.48
C ASN A 64 4.79 -10.97 8.05
N ARG A 65 5.86 -11.26 7.30
CA ARG A 65 6.94 -12.18 7.72
C ARG A 65 8.08 -11.51 8.50
N SER A 66 8.13 -10.17 8.55
CA SER A 66 9.24 -9.41 9.13
C SER A 66 9.39 -9.54 10.66
N GLY A 67 8.33 -9.98 11.34
CA GLY A 67 8.27 -9.98 12.81
C GLY A 67 7.91 -8.62 13.42
N MET A 68 7.60 -7.61 12.61
CA MET A 68 7.06 -6.34 13.07
C MET A 68 5.75 -6.53 13.82
N ARG A 69 5.65 -5.95 15.01
CA ARG A 69 4.53 -6.16 15.93
C ARG A 69 3.49 -5.05 15.84
N PHE A 70 2.25 -5.38 16.12
CA PHE A 70 1.26 -4.36 16.43
C PHE A 70 1.60 -3.66 17.74
N ALA A 71 1.50 -2.34 17.77
CA ALA A 71 1.55 -1.55 19.00
C ALA A 71 0.77 -0.24 18.84
N VAL A 72 -0.06 0.09 19.81
CA VAL A 72 -0.72 1.41 19.89
C VAL A 72 0.32 2.53 19.90
N PHE A 73 -0.05 3.72 19.41
CA PHE A 73 0.89 4.84 19.24
C PHE A 73 1.72 5.16 20.49
N SER A 74 1.10 5.17 21.68
CA SER A 74 1.80 5.45 22.94
C SER A 74 2.89 4.43 23.28
N LYS A 75 2.79 3.21 22.76
CA LYS A 75 3.72 2.09 22.95
C LYS A 75 4.54 1.75 21.69
N SER A 76 4.41 2.54 20.62
CA SER A 76 5.15 2.27 19.38
C SER A 76 6.67 2.32 19.62
N TYR A 77 7.43 1.66 18.77
CA TYR A 77 8.89 1.66 18.84
C TYR A 77 9.47 1.37 17.44
N ALA A 78 10.69 1.84 17.20
CA ALA A 78 11.39 1.70 15.94
C ALA A 78 12.90 1.61 16.20
N ASN A 79 13.64 1.03 15.25
CA ASN A 79 15.09 0.96 15.34
C ASN A 79 15.68 2.39 15.43
N PRO A 80 16.37 2.75 16.53
CA PRO A 80 16.90 4.09 16.71
C PRO A 80 18.02 4.41 15.74
N ASP A 81 18.64 3.45 15.05
CA ASP A 81 19.70 3.75 14.07
C ASP A 81 19.16 4.55 12.87
N TYR A 82 17.89 4.31 12.51
CA TYR A 82 17.25 4.89 11.33
C TYR A 82 16.19 5.94 11.66
N TRP A 83 15.50 5.77 12.80
CA TRP A 83 14.30 6.54 13.11
C TRP A 83 14.38 7.24 14.46
N THR A 84 13.82 8.45 14.52
CA THR A 84 13.51 9.14 15.77
C THR A 84 12.03 8.95 16.06
N ARG A 85 11.70 8.20 17.11
CA ARG A 85 10.32 8.10 17.58
C ARG A 85 9.89 9.44 18.20
N ARG A 86 8.76 9.97 17.75
CA ARG A 86 8.17 11.22 18.24
C ARG A 86 7.13 10.96 19.32
N SER A 87 6.73 12.00 20.04
CA SER A 87 5.82 11.91 21.20
C SER A 87 4.41 11.45 20.83
N ASP A 88 3.99 11.70 19.60
CA ASP A 88 2.73 11.22 19.03
C ASP A 88 2.79 9.73 18.64
N GLY A 89 3.97 9.10 18.71
CA GLY A 89 4.20 7.69 18.36
C GLY A 89 4.76 7.47 16.96
N GLY A 90 5.01 8.52 16.18
CA GLY A 90 5.44 8.43 14.78
C GLY A 90 6.94 8.23 14.63
N PHE A 91 7.38 7.74 13.47
CA PHE A 91 8.80 7.48 13.18
C PHE A 91 9.32 8.49 12.15
N LEU A 92 10.13 9.44 12.61
CA LEU A 92 10.78 10.44 11.76
C LEU A 92 12.14 9.90 11.30
N LEU A 93 12.36 9.85 9.98
CA LEU A 93 13.65 9.47 9.41
C LEU A 93 14.76 10.40 9.93
N LYS A 94 15.86 9.82 10.40
CA LYS A 94 17.02 10.59 10.88
C LYS A 94 17.72 11.33 9.75
N THR A 95 18.22 12.53 10.05
CA THR A 95 19.02 13.32 9.11
C THR A 95 20.26 12.54 8.67
N GLY A 96 20.52 12.51 7.36
CA GLY A 96 21.69 11.84 6.77
C GLY A 96 21.52 10.34 6.55
N VAL A 97 20.42 9.74 6.99
CA VAL A 97 20.10 8.33 6.71
C VAL A 97 19.39 8.22 5.36
N ASN A 98 19.83 7.28 4.52
CA ASN A 98 19.13 6.96 3.28
C ASN A 98 17.76 6.34 3.57
N ALA A 99 16.72 6.87 2.94
CA ALA A 99 15.36 6.36 3.10
C ALA A 99 15.23 4.89 2.67
N SER A 100 15.96 4.46 1.64
CA SER A 100 16.00 3.08 1.17
C SER A 100 16.45 2.12 2.26
N ASP A 101 17.48 2.49 3.01
CA ASP A 101 18.08 1.66 4.06
C ASP A 101 17.14 1.59 5.26
N ALA A 102 16.60 2.75 5.68
CA ALA A 102 15.64 2.84 6.77
C ALA A 102 14.35 2.04 6.50
N ILE A 103 13.81 2.10 5.28
CA ILE A 103 12.63 1.32 4.90
C ILE A 103 12.96 -0.17 4.86
N ARG A 104 14.07 -0.60 4.24
CA ARG A 104 14.46 -2.02 4.22
C ARG A 104 14.70 -2.59 5.61
N ASP A 105 15.24 -1.79 6.53
CA ASP A 105 15.49 -2.21 7.90
C ASP A 105 14.20 -2.67 8.60
N ILE A 106 13.05 -2.04 8.33
CA ILE A 106 11.76 -2.47 8.87
C ILE A 106 11.42 -3.91 8.45
N PHE A 107 11.73 -4.30 7.22
CA PHE A 107 11.42 -5.63 6.69
C PHE A 107 12.44 -6.68 7.13
N LYS A 108 13.70 -6.27 7.32
CA LYS A 108 14.80 -7.15 7.72
C LYS A 108 14.84 -7.39 9.22
N ASN A 109 14.57 -6.35 10.00
CA ASN A 109 14.68 -6.32 11.46
C ASN A 109 13.35 -5.97 12.11
N GLY A 110 12.24 -6.48 11.57
CA GLY A 110 10.88 -6.11 11.97
C GLY A 110 10.62 -6.22 13.47
N GLN A 111 11.26 -7.16 14.16
CA GLN A 111 11.18 -7.28 15.63
C GLN A 111 11.59 -6.00 16.40
N LEU A 112 12.39 -5.10 15.80
CA LEU A 112 12.77 -3.80 16.36
C LEU A 112 11.71 -2.72 16.13
N TYR A 113 10.58 -3.08 15.53
CA TYR A 113 9.51 -2.18 15.15
C TYR A 113 8.16 -2.65 15.70
N GLY A 114 7.35 -1.70 16.15
CA GLY A 114 5.94 -1.93 16.38
C GLY A 114 5.12 -0.66 16.33
N THR A 115 3.98 -0.70 15.64
CA THR A 115 3.11 0.46 15.40
C THR A 115 1.67 0.03 15.07
N GLU A 116 0.78 1.01 14.93
CA GLU A 116 -0.61 0.83 14.55
C GLU A 116 -0.80 0.36 13.11
N CYS A 117 -1.94 -0.29 12.83
CA CYS A 117 -2.25 -0.83 11.49
C CYS A 117 -2.22 0.26 10.42
N ALA A 118 -2.71 1.44 10.76
CA ALA A 118 -2.80 2.58 9.85
C ALA A 118 -1.43 3.19 9.49
N THR A 119 -0.39 2.97 10.31
CA THR A 119 1.01 3.35 9.96
C THR A 119 1.73 2.24 9.19
N ALA A 120 1.37 0.97 9.43
CA ALA A 120 1.93 -0.16 8.69
C ALA A 120 1.59 -0.12 7.19
N MET A 121 0.43 0.42 6.81
CA MET A 121 0.04 0.52 5.40
C MET A 121 0.94 1.46 4.57
N PRO A 122 1.25 2.71 4.99
CA PRO A 122 2.29 3.53 4.36
C PRO A 122 3.63 2.82 4.17
N ILE A 123 4.08 2.03 5.15
CA ILE A 123 5.34 1.28 5.08
C ILE A 123 5.34 0.31 3.89
N VAL A 124 4.21 -0.40 3.66
CA VAL A 124 4.03 -1.27 2.49
C VAL A 124 4.19 -0.47 1.19
N TYR A 125 3.58 0.71 1.08
CA TYR A 125 3.69 1.53 -0.12
C TYR A 125 5.10 2.08 -0.35
N PHE A 126 5.79 2.54 0.71
CA PHE A 126 7.18 2.97 0.60
C PHE A 126 8.08 1.84 0.11
N LYS A 127 7.93 0.62 0.65
CA LYS A 127 8.70 -0.53 0.19
C LYS A 127 8.40 -0.91 -1.26
N ALA A 128 7.13 -0.90 -1.64
CA ALA A 128 6.73 -1.19 -3.02
C ALA A 128 7.34 -0.18 -4.01
N LEU A 129 7.32 1.12 -3.66
CA LEU A 129 7.96 2.15 -4.46
C LEU A 129 9.48 1.99 -4.52
N LEU A 130 10.13 1.67 -3.39
CA LEU A 130 11.56 1.40 -3.35
C LEU A 130 11.95 0.28 -4.32
N ASP A 131 11.20 -0.81 -4.32
CA ASP A 131 11.48 -1.96 -5.20
C ASP A 131 11.23 -1.65 -6.68
N VAL A 132 10.30 -0.75 -6.99
CA VAL A 132 9.99 -0.37 -8.38
C VAL A 132 10.94 0.69 -8.93
N PHE A 133 11.28 1.70 -8.12
CA PHE A 133 12.09 2.86 -8.50
C PHE A 133 13.59 2.60 -8.36
N GLY A 134 14.00 1.74 -7.42
CA GLY A 134 15.39 1.57 -7.03
C GLY A 134 15.89 2.67 -6.08
N ASP A 135 17.04 2.43 -5.47
CA ASP A 135 17.59 3.19 -4.34
C ASP A 135 17.78 4.66 -4.66
N GLU A 136 18.45 4.97 -5.76
CA GLU A 136 18.81 6.36 -6.11
C GLU A 136 17.56 7.20 -6.32
N ALA A 137 16.63 6.74 -7.17
CA ALA A 137 15.40 7.46 -7.45
C ALA A 137 14.52 7.58 -6.19
N PHE A 138 14.43 6.52 -5.39
CA PHE A 138 13.68 6.51 -4.13
C PHE A 138 14.25 7.51 -3.11
N ASN A 139 15.56 7.48 -2.85
CA ASN A 139 16.22 8.38 -1.89
C ASN A 139 16.13 9.85 -2.30
N GLN A 140 16.25 10.12 -3.60
CA GLN A 140 16.04 11.47 -4.12
C GLN A 140 14.57 11.94 -4.01
N MET A 141 13.60 11.03 -4.08
CA MET A 141 12.16 11.33 -3.97
C MET A 141 11.72 11.53 -2.52
N PHE A 142 12.22 10.70 -1.61
CA PHE A 142 11.82 10.69 -0.20
C PHE A 142 12.99 11.02 0.71
N ARG A 143 13.48 12.27 0.62
CA ARG A 143 14.59 12.76 1.46
C ARG A 143 14.24 12.85 2.94
N THR A 144 12.96 12.94 3.23
CA THR A 144 12.38 12.93 4.57
C THR A 144 11.15 12.04 4.55
N ILE A 145 11.04 11.17 5.55
CA ILE A 145 9.87 10.32 5.77
C ILE A 145 9.43 10.52 7.20
N TYR A 146 8.13 10.74 7.39
CA TYR A 146 7.51 10.65 8.70
C TYR A 146 6.39 9.63 8.67
N LEU A 147 6.59 8.50 9.34
CA LEU A 147 5.61 7.43 9.43
C LEU A 147 4.70 7.70 10.63
N MET A 148 3.53 8.27 10.37
CA MET A 148 2.52 8.55 11.38
C MET A 148 1.12 8.43 10.78
N ASN A 149 0.54 7.23 10.84
CA ASN A 149 -0.77 6.95 10.25
C ASN A 149 -0.81 7.41 8.77
N TRP A 150 -1.92 8.00 8.33
CA TRP A 150 -2.06 8.65 7.03
C TRP A 150 -1.64 10.13 7.04
N HIS A 151 -1.11 10.63 8.16
CA HIS A 151 -0.66 12.02 8.29
C HIS A 151 0.73 12.19 7.68
N TYR A 152 1.01 13.40 7.18
CA TYR A 152 2.33 13.80 6.68
C TYR A 152 2.87 12.94 5.52
N LEU A 153 2.00 12.16 4.86
CA LEU A 153 2.39 11.42 3.67
C LEU A 153 2.83 12.39 2.57
N PRO A 154 3.91 12.06 1.85
CA PRO A 154 4.33 12.85 0.71
C PRO A 154 3.21 12.86 -0.35
N PRO A 155 3.15 13.90 -1.19
CA PRO A 155 2.13 14.01 -2.24
C PRO A 155 2.00 12.79 -3.17
N GLU A 156 3.08 12.02 -3.34
CA GLU A 156 3.13 10.77 -4.11
C GLU A 156 2.29 9.64 -3.47
N LEU A 157 2.11 9.68 -2.15
CA LEU A 157 1.37 8.68 -1.38
C LEU A 157 0.09 9.25 -0.74
N SER A 158 -0.16 10.56 -0.76
CA SER A 158 -1.31 11.15 -0.07
C SER A 158 -2.67 10.57 -0.50
N ALA A 159 -2.77 10.08 -1.74
CA ALA A 159 -3.98 9.45 -2.25
C ALA A 159 -4.30 8.12 -1.55
N THR A 160 -3.28 7.38 -1.07
CA THR A 160 -3.49 6.08 -0.42
C THR A 160 -4.25 6.20 0.89
N GLY A 161 -4.20 7.38 1.54
CA GLY A 161 -4.94 7.65 2.78
C GLY A 161 -6.45 7.77 2.60
N ARG A 162 -6.94 8.02 1.37
CA ARG A 162 -8.36 8.31 1.10
C ARG A 162 -9.07 7.08 0.57
N MET A 163 -10.17 6.69 1.23
CA MET A 163 -11.08 5.66 0.69
C MET A 163 -12.00 6.29 -0.36
N GLN A 164 -12.12 5.66 -1.51
CA GLN A 164 -12.98 6.09 -2.61
C GLN A 164 -13.88 4.92 -3.02
N ALA A 165 -15.14 5.19 -3.35
CA ALA A 165 -16.03 4.17 -3.88
C ALA A 165 -15.46 3.58 -5.16
N ALA A 166 -15.55 2.26 -5.31
CA ALA A 166 -15.09 1.55 -6.50
C ALA A 166 -16.01 0.37 -6.79
N LYS A 167 -16.04 -0.08 -8.05
CA LYS A 167 -16.76 -1.31 -8.43
C LYS A 167 -15.80 -2.43 -8.80
N THR A 168 -14.64 -2.08 -9.34
CA THR A 168 -13.54 -2.99 -9.62
C THR A 168 -12.54 -2.96 -8.46
N TYR A 169 -12.21 -4.13 -7.91
CA TYR A 169 -11.20 -4.30 -6.88
C TYR A 169 -10.05 -5.12 -7.42
N LEU A 170 -8.83 -4.65 -7.22
CA LEU A 170 -7.64 -5.24 -7.83
C LEU A 170 -6.64 -5.61 -6.74
N PRO A 171 -5.84 -6.67 -6.94
CA PRO A 171 -4.75 -7.01 -6.02
C PRO A 171 -3.86 -5.79 -5.72
N GLY A 172 -3.42 -5.68 -4.47
CA GLY A 172 -2.68 -4.53 -3.97
C GLY A 172 -3.53 -3.31 -3.59
N ASP A 173 -4.85 -3.37 -3.74
CA ASP A 173 -5.74 -2.34 -3.19
C ASP A 173 -5.71 -2.36 -1.65
N ARG A 174 -5.75 -1.18 -1.03
CA ARG A 174 -6.13 -1.08 0.38
C ARG A 174 -7.64 -1.16 0.47
N ARG A 175 -8.14 -2.14 1.20
CA ARG A 175 -9.54 -2.27 1.60
C ARG A 175 -9.69 -1.93 3.08
N TYR A 176 -10.94 -1.76 3.52
CA TYR A 176 -11.26 -1.52 4.92
C TYR A 176 -12.46 -2.36 5.34
N ILE A 177 -12.32 -3.04 6.46
CA ILE A 177 -13.40 -3.81 7.08
C ILE A 177 -13.84 -3.00 8.30
N ALA A 178 -15.03 -2.41 8.23
CA ALA A 178 -15.55 -1.52 9.28
C ALA A 178 -16.24 -2.32 10.38
N ASN A 179 -16.10 -1.89 11.63
CA ASN A 179 -16.85 -2.40 12.77
C ASN A 179 -17.72 -1.27 13.36
N PRO A 180 -18.95 -1.08 12.86
CA PRO A 180 -19.76 0.09 13.18
C PRO A 180 -20.27 0.12 14.63
N ASP A 181 -20.34 -1.04 15.29
CA ASP A 181 -20.80 -1.21 16.67
C ASP A 181 -19.64 -1.63 17.61
N VAL A 182 -18.43 -1.12 17.36
CA VAL A 182 -17.25 -1.37 18.21
C VAL A 182 -17.50 -0.97 19.67
N ASP A 183 -16.94 -1.72 20.61
CA ASP A 183 -16.91 -1.32 22.02
C ASP A 183 -16.05 -0.03 22.19
N PRO A 184 -16.63 1.08 22.72
CA PRO A 184 -15.88 2.32 22.94
C PRO A 184 -14.66 2.20 23.85
N GLN A 185 -14.57 1.14 24.67
CA GLN A 185 -13.41 0.86 25.51
C GLN A 185 -12.23 0.25 24.74
N THR A 186 -12.48 -0.28 23.54
CA THR A 186 -11.45 -0.89 22.68
C THR A 186 -11.51 -0.30 21.26
N PRO A 187 -11.29 1.02 21.10
CA PRO A 187 -11.45 1.73 19.83
C PRO A 187 -10.52 1.25 18.72
N GLU A 188 -9.45 0.54 19.04
CA GLU A 188 -8.56 -0.13 18.08
C GLU A 188 -9.30 -1.17 17.21
N TRP A 189 -10.45 -1.70 17.66
CA TRP A 189 -11.28 -2.64 16.91
C TRP A 189 -12.37 -1.99 16.07
N GLN A 190 -12.31 -0.67 15.83
CA GLN A 190 -13.29 0.05 15.00
C GLN A 190 -13.27 -0.38 13.51
N GLY A 191 -12.24 -1.11 13.12
CA GLY A 191 -12.11 -1.71 11.81
C GLY A 191 -10.65 -2.08 11.53
N GLU A 192 -10.41 -2.61 10.35
CA GLU A 192 -9.07 -3.05 9.95
C GLU A 192 -8.76 -2.55 8.54
N ASN A 193 -7.59 -1.90 8.40
CA ASN A 193 -7.02 -1.61 7.09
C ASN A 193 -6.33 -2.87 6.58
N VAL A 194 -6.65 -3.27 5.36
CA VAL A 194 -6.06 -4.48 4.77
C VAL A 194 -5.56 -4.26 3.35
N ILE A 195 -4.53 -4.99 2.94
CA ILE A 195 -4.08 -5.08 1.54
C ILE A 195 -4.60 -6.38 0.93
N ASP A 196 -5.29 -6.27 -0.21
CA ASP A 196 -5.74 -7.43 -1.01
C ASP A 196 -4.54 -8.16 -1.62
N LEU A 197 -4.37 -9.45 -1.30
CA LEU A 197 -3.26 -10.28 -1.77
C LEU A 197 -3.57 -11.00 -3.09
N GLY A 198 -4.77 -10.82 -3.65
CA GLY A 198 -5.20 -11.31 -4.96
C GLY A 198 -5.66 -12.77 -5.01
N ASN A 199 -5.72 -13.45 -3.87
CA ASN A 199 -6.07 -14.86 -3.75
C ASN A 199 -7.15 -15.12 -2.68
N GLY A 200 -8.01 -14.13 -2.43
CA GLY A 200 -9.05 -14.18 -1.39
C GLY A 200 -8.53 -13.94 0.03
N LEU A 201 -7.21 -13.74 0.18
CA LEU A 201 -6.58 -13.41 1.45
C LEU A 201 -6.13 -11.95 1.46
N TYR A 202 -6.04 -11.43 2.67
CA TYR A 202 -5.78 -10.05 2.96
C TYR A 202 -4.69 -9.96 4.03
N TYR A 203 -3.82 -8.97 3.92
CA TYR A 203 -2.88 -8.63 4.99
C TYR A 203 -3.44 -7.48 5.82
N GLY A 204 -3.73 -7.74 7.10
CA GLY A 204 -4.00 -6.73 8.12
C GLY A 204 -2.88 -6.73 9.16
N HIS A 205 -2.37 -5.55 9.53
CA HIS A 205 -1.23 -5.49 10.44
C HIS A 205 -1.65 -5.76 11.89
N GLY A 206 -1.05 -6.79 12.51
CA GLY A 206 -1.48 -7.32 13.79
C GLY A 206 -2.37 -8.56 13.65
N MET A 207 -3.21 -8.63 12.62
CA MET A 207 -4.01 -9.81 12.30
C MET A 207 -3.27 -10.84 11.42
N GLY A 208 -2.31 -10.36 10.63
CA GLY A 208 -1.56 -11.14 9.66
C GLY A 208 -2.36 -11.42 8.38
N ARG A 209 -2.13 -12.59 7.78
CA ARG A 209 -2.83 -13.05 6.58
C ARG A 209 -4.15 -13.73 6.94
N ARG A 210 -5.27 -13.17 6.50
CA ARG A 210 -6.64 -13.61 6.85
C ARG A 210 -7.61 -13.49 5.68
N THR A 211 -8.71 -14.23 5.71
CA THR A 211 -9.86 -13.95 4.83
C THR A 211 -10.69 -12.78 5.40
N VAL A 212 -11.62 -12.24 4.61
CA VAL A 212 -12.54 -11.18 5.07
C VAL A 212 -13.41 -11.68 6.22
N GLU A 213 -13.89 -12.91 6.13
CA GLU A 213 -14.77 -13.54 7.12
C GLU A 213 -14.05 -13.72 8.46
N GLU A 214 -12.76 -14.10 8.42
CA GLU A 214 -11.94 -14.21 9.63
C GLU A 214 -11.74 -12.85 10.32
N VAL A 215 -11.50 -11.78 9.55
CA VAL A 215 -11.37 -10.43 10.09
C VAL A 215 -12.71 -9.92 10.64
N ILE A 216 -13.81 -10.11 9.91
CA ILE A 216 -15.16 -9.75 10.37
C ILE A 216 -15.48 -10.48 11.67
N LYS A 217 -15.19 -11.77 11.77
CA LYS A 217 -15.39 -12.55 12.99
C LYS A 217 -14.60 -11.96 14.16
N ALA A 218 -13.33 -11.62 13.96
CA ALA A 218 -12.50 -11.01 15.01
C ALA A 218 -13.05 -9.65 15.46
N LEU A 219 -13.48 -8.80 14.53
CA LEU A 219 -14.08 -7.50 14.84
C LEU A 219 -15.41 -7.63 15.58
N ASN A 220 -16.27 -8.56 15.14
CA ASN A 220 -17.59 -8.80 15.75
C ASN A 220 -17.51 -9.27 17.21
N LEU A 221 -16.40 -9.89 17.62
CA LEU A 221 -16.13 -10.29 19.02
C LEU A 221 -15.78 -9.10 19.93
N ASN A 222 -15.48 -7.92 19.37
CA ASN A 222 -15.09 -6.71 20.08
C ASN A 222 -16.15 -5.59 19.91
N ARG A 223 -17.42 -5.98 19.83
CA ARG A 223 -18.57 -5.07 19.78
C ARG A 223 -19.15 -4.84 21.17
N PHE A 224 -19.81 -3.71 21.38
CA PHE A 224 -20.48 -3.44 22.65
C PHE A 224 -21.64 -4.43 22.91
N PRO A 225 -22.00 -4.68 24.19
CA PRO A 225 -23.13 -5.56 24.53
C PRO A 225 -24.45 -5.12 23.89
N GLY A 226 -25.11 -6.01 23.14
CA GLY A 226 -26.36 -5.71 22.45
C GLY A 226 -26.21 -5.09 21.05
N ALA A 227 -24.99 -5.01 20.51
CA ALA A 227 -24.72 -4.59 19.14
C ALA A 227 -25.57 -5.32 18.11
N GLN A 228 -26.03 -4.58 17.09
CA GLN A 228 -26.95 -5.07 16.06
C GLN A 228 -26.31 -5.11 14.67
N ARG A 229 -25.36 -4.21 14.41
CA ARG A 229 -24.68 -4.11 13.12
C ARG A 229 -23.41 -4.95 13.16
N GLU A 230 -23.27 -5.84 12.18
CA GLU A 230 -22.05 -6.62 12.02
C GLU A 230 -20.96 -5.81 11.32
N ALA A 231 -19.70 -6.21 11.55
CA ALA A 231 -18.58 -5.73 10.77
C ALA A 231 -18.72 -6.18 9.31
N TYR A 232 -18.24 -5.36 8.38
CA TYR A 232 -18.40 -5.60 6.94
C TYR A 232 -17.25 -4.99 6.13
N LEU A 233 -16.95 -5.61 4.98
CA LEU A 233 -16.02 -5.06 4.00
C LEU A 233 -16.69 -3.88 3.28
N MET A 234 -16.05 -2.71 3.31
CA MET A 234 -16.57 -1.53 2.63
C MET A 234 -16.45 -1.65 1.11
N ASP A 235 -17.39 -1.02 0.40
CA ASP A 235 -17.39 -0.86 -1.06
C ASP A 235 -16.46 0.27 -1.54
N SER A 236 -15.31 0.41 -0.88
CA SER A 236 -14.34 1.45 -1.17
C SER A 236 -12.92 0.91 -1.14
N VAL A 237 -12.01 1.67 -1.77
CA VAL A 237 -10.59 1.37 -1.88
C VAL A 237 -9.73 2.59 -1.58
N GLY A 238 -8.57 2.36 -0.98
CA GLY A 238 -7.46 3.31 -0.98
C GLY A 238 -6.43 2.87 -2.02
N ARG A 239 -6.09 3.76 -2.95
CA ARG A 239 -5.11 3.50 -4.02
C ARG A 239 -4.09 4.63 -4.10
N PRO A 240 -2.83 4.32 -4.44
CA PRO A 240 -1.92 5.36 -4.86
C PRO A 240 -2.39 5.97 -6.19
N ASP A 241 -1.95 7.19 -6.49
CA ASP A 241 -2.15 7.77 -7.82
C ASP A 241 -1.11 7.16 -8.78
N PHE A 242 -1.48 6.02 -9.40
CA PHE A 242 -0.62 5.28 -10.32
C PHE A 242 -0.12 6.14 -11.48
N ARG A 243 -0.95 7.06 -11.99
CA ARG A 243 -0.58 7.98 -13.08
C ARG A 243 0.47 8.97 -12.65
N ARG A 244 0.31 9.57 -11.46
CA ARG A 244 1.32 10.46 -10.88
C ARG A 244 2.63 9.72 -10.67
N LEU A 245 2.58 8.53 -10.07
CA LEU A 245 3.77 7.72 -9.81
C LEU A 245 4.46 7.29 -11.10
N PHE A 246 3.71 6.96 -12.16
CA PHE A 246 4.27 6.65 -13.47
C PHE A 246 5.05 7.84 -14.05
N ARG A 247 4.51 9.07 -13.94
CA ARG A 247 5.22 10.29 -14.39
C ARG A 247 6.51 10.51 -13.61
N GLU A 248 6.51 10.31 -12.29
CA GLU A 248 7.74 10.40 -11.50
C GLU A 248 8.73 9.30 -11.88
N TYR A 249 8.26 8.08 -12.12
CA TYR A 249 9.09 6.97 -12.57
C TYR A 249 9.78 7.27 -13.91
N GLN A 250 9.05 7.85 -14.88
CA GLN A 250 9.62 8.27 -16.15
C GLN A 250 10.66 9.40 -15.96
N ARG A 251 10.31 10.44 -15.20
CA ARG A 251 11.20 11.59 -14.96
C ARG A 251 12.56 11.18 -14.39
N ARG A 252 12.60 10.16 -13.53
CA ARG A 252 13.84 9.69 -12.91
C ARG A 252 14.66 8.73 -13.78
N ARG A 253 14.08 8.18 -14.84
CA ARG A 253 14.78 7.28 -15.79
C ARG A 253 15.28 7.99 -17.03
N THR A 254 14.73 9.16 -17.36
CA THR A 254 15.24 10.00 -18.44
C THR A 254 16.49 10.75 -17.95
N PRO A 255 17.65 10.61 -18.62
CA PRO A 255 18.82 11.42 -18.30
C PRO A 255 18.46 12.91 -18.34
N GLN A 256 18.77 13.65 -17.28
CA GLN A 256 18.69 15.10 -17.35
C GLN A 256 19.77 15.57 -18.34
N VAL A 257 19.36 16.03 -19.51
CA VAL A 257 20.24 16.77 -20.42
C VAL A 257 20.55 18.09 -19.72
N LEU A 258 21.72 18.16 -19.08
CA LEU A 258 22.27 19.42 -18.58
C LEU A 258 22.58 20.27 -19.81
N TYR A 259 21.75 21.28 -20.07
CA TYR A 259 22.15 22.37 -20.95
C TYR A 259 23.34 23.08 -20.31
N GLN A 260 24.55 22.77 -20.77
CA GLN A 260 25.71 23.60 -20.52
C GLN A 260 25.51 24.88 -21.31
N TRP A 261 25.22 25.97 -20.59
CA TRP A 261 25.32 27.30 -21.16
C TRP A 261 26.79 27.53 -21.50
N VAL A 262 27.09 27.58 -22.80
CA VAL A 262 28.38 28.03 -23.28
C VAL A 262 28.39 29.56 -23.10
N SER A 263 29.07 30.02 -22.05
CA SER A 263 29.45 31.43 -21.86
C SER A 263 30.77 31.71 -22.56
#